data_AF-A0A9P6JFT2-F1
#
_entry.id   AF-A0A9P6JFT2-F1
#
_cell.length_a   1.000
_cell.length_b   1.000
_cell.length_c   1.000
_cell.angle_alpha   90.00
_cell.angle_beta   90.00
_cell.angle_gamma   90.00
#
_symmetry.space_group_name_H-M   'P 1'
#
loop_
_entity.id
_entity.type
_entity.pdbx_description
1 polymer ?
#
loop_
_entity_poly.entity_id
_entity_poly.type
_entity_poly.pdbx_seq_one_letter_code
_entity_poly.pdbx_strand_id
1 'polypeptide(L)'
;YINDGHTSLKHQRAPKGEIDYTDEWYQRGQRAGPAATKYRKGACENCGAATHKTKDCVERPRKKGARWSGKDIKEDETVQNVEMTFDAKRDRWNGYDTTEHKKIYEEYEKVEEARRKLKESELDKQDAQAAAMASKMESNANEFGDTDDDDDDEEKYADKSDMPGQKVNAKTRTTIRNLRIREDRAKYLYNLDPNSAHYDPKTRSMRENPLKEHDPNSLVYAGDNFQRYSGSTTDMAKVQLFAWQAADKGSDVHLQANPTQTEILHKQFKEKKAQQQDTNKDSILSKYGGEEYLDAPARELLLAQSENYVEYSRAGRVLKGQELAKAKSKYQEDVYINNHTSVWGSFWDDGKWGYKCCRSFMKMSYCTGKAGIEAQEASAGILNID
;
A
#
# COMPACT_ATOMS: atom_id res chain seq x y z
N TYR A 1 -33.77 -5.02 -48.27
CA TYR A 1 -32.77 -5.64 -49.17
C TYR A 1 -31.66 -6.36 -48.42
N ILE A 2 -31.32 -5.96 -47.19
CA ILE A 2 -30.33 -6.66 -46.32
C ILE A 2 -31.08 -7.51 -45.30
N ASN A 3 -31.89 -8.47 -45.78
CA ASN A 3 -32.77 -9.26 -44.91
C ASN A 3 -32.45 -10.75 -45.09
N ASP A 4 -31.58 -11.27 -44.23
CA ASP A 4 -31.16 -12.68 -44.23
C ASP A 4 -32.20 -13.61 -43.53
N GLY A 5 -33.38 -13.10 -43.17
CA GLY A 5 -34.42 -13.86 -42.47
C GLY A 5 -34.12 -14.19 -41.00
N HIS A 6 -32.94 -13.84 -40.50
CA HIS A 6 -32.52 -14.05 -39.11
C HIS A 6 -32.45 -12.74 -38.33
N THR A 7 -32.82 -12.78 -37.04
CA THR A 7 -32.74 -11.63 -36.13
C THR A 7 -31.29 -11.24 -35.88
N SER A 8 -30.82 -10.17 -36.53
CA SER A 8 -29.47 -9.64 -36.31
C SER A 8 -29.40 -8.13 -36.42
N LEU A 9 -28.49 -7.52 -35.62
CA LEU A 9 -28.18 -6.09 -35.65
C LEU A 9 -27.04 -5.76 -36.65
N LYS A 10 -26.72 -6.68 -37.58
CA LYS A 10 -25.59 -6.48 -38.52
C LYS A 10 -25.79 -5.26 -39.42
N HIS A 11 -27.03 -4.99 -39.83
CA HIS A 11 -27.39 -3.85 -40.67
C HIS A 11 -27.28 -2.49 -39.95
N GLN A 12 -27.17 -2.48 -38.62
CA GLN A 12 -26.94 -1.28 -37.81
C GLN A 12 -25.45 -1.02 -37.56
N ARG A 13 -24.57 -1.97 -37.91
CA ARG A 13 -23.13 -1.74 -37.84
C ARG A 13 -22.73 -0.78 -38.95
N ALA A 14 -21.72 0.04 -38.69
CA ALA A 14 -21.13 0.90 -39.70
C ALA A 14 -20.78 0.06 -40.94
N PRO A 15 -21.24 0.46 -42.15
CA PRO A 15 -20.83 -0.23 -43.36
C PRO A 15 -19.31 -0.12 -43.49
N LYS A 16 -18.65 -1.21 -43.89
CA LYS A 16 -17.22 -1.17 -44.19
C LYS A 16 -17.02 -0.26 -45.40
N GLY A 17 -16.63 0.99 -45.18
CA GLY A 17 -16.12 1.85 -46.24
C GLY A 17 -14.69 1.42 -46.58
N GLU A 18 -14.41 1.19 -47.86
CA GLU A 18 -13.11 0.74 -48.40
C GLU A 18 -12.04 1.84 -48.42
N ILE A 19 -12.06 2.79 -47.48
CA ILE A 19 -11.03 3.84 -47.43
C ILE A 19 -10.02 3.44 -46.36
N ASP A 20 -9.10 2.57 -46.76
CA ASP A 20 -7.89 2.29 -45.99
C ASP A 20 -6.99 3.52 -46.12
N TYR A 21 -7.13 4.47 -45.19
CA TYR A 21 -6.24 5.60 -45.08
C TYR A 21 -4.85 5.08 -44.68
N THR A 22 -3.90 5.22 -45.59
CA THR A 22 -2.50 4.84 -45.34
C THR A 22 -1.80 5.97 -44.59
N ASP A 23 -1.04 5.63 -43.56
CA ASP A 23 -0.10 6.55 -42.89
C ASP A 23 1.16 6.85 -43.75
N GLU A 24 1.15 6.43 -45.02
CA GLU A 24 2.24 6.69 -45.95
C GLU A 24 2.23 8.13 -46.43
N TRP A 25 3.38 8.81 -46.33
CA TRP A 25 3.59 10.14 -46.88
C TRP A 25 4.27 10.09 -48.24
N TYR A 26 4.15 11.18 -49.00
CA TYR A 26 4.84 11.34 -50.28
C TYR A 26 6.35 11.09 -50.16
N GLN A 27 6.90 10.27 -51.04
CA GLN A 27 8.34 9.99 -51.14
C GLN A 27 9.12 11.21 -51.66
N ARG A 28 9.46 12.13 -50.76
CA ARG A 28 10.19 13.35 -51.12
C ARG A 28 11.64 13.02 -51.47
N GLY A 29 12.08 13.48 -52.64
CA GLY A 29 13.47 13.35 -53.08
C GLY A 29 13.84 11.98 -53.66
N GLN A 30 12.93 11.00 -53.66
CA GLN A 30 13.16 9.70 -54.27
C GLN A 30 13.04 9.79 -55.80
N ARG A 31 13.97 9.14 -56.49
CA ARG A 31 14.04 9.08 -57.96
C ARG A 31 13.68 7.69 -58.43
N ALA A 32 12.93 7.59 -59.52
CA ALA A 32 12.40 6.33 -60.04
C ALA A 32 13.48 5.42 -60.66
N GLY A 33 14.67 5.96 -60.95
CA GLY A 33 15.80 5.22 -61.51
C GLY A 33 16.93 6.13 -61.99
N PRO A 34 17.98 5.55 -62.60
CA PRO A 34 19.14 6.31 -63.09
C PRO A 34 18.76 7.25 -64.24
N ALA A 35 19.54 8.33 -64.37
CA ALA A 35 19.29 9.34 -65.40
C ALA A 35 19.35 8.74 -66.81
N ALA A 36 18.42 9.15 -67.67
CA ALA A 36 18.46 8.75 -69.06
C ALA A 36 19.68 9.35 -69.76
N THR A 37 20.38 8.56 -70.58
CA THR A 37 21.56 9.03 -71.33
C THR A 37 21.21 9.84 -72.57
N LYS A 38 19.94 9.78 -73.01
CA LYS A 38 19.42 10.50 -74.18
C LYS A 38 18.07 11.13 -73.87
N TYR A 39 17.82 12.27 -74.50
CA TYR A 39 16.55 12.98 -74.37
C TYR A 39 15.40 12.13 -74.93
N ARG A 40 14.36 11.92 -74.12
CA ARG A 40 13.16 11.18 -74.50
C ARG A 40 12.10 12.15 -75.05
N LYS A 41 11.37 11.75 -76.09
CA LYS A 41 10.28 12.55 -76.64
C LYS A 41 9.18 12.70 -75.58
N GLY A 42 8.75 13.95 -75.33
CA GLY A 42 7.75 14.27 -74.30
C GLY A 42 8.35 14.63 -72.93
N ALA A 43 9.67 14.50 -72.75
CA ALA A 43 10.35 14.97 -71.55
C ALA A 43 10.51 16.50 -71.53
N CYS A 44 10.71 17.06 -70.34
CA CYS A 44 10.96 18.49 -70.14
C CYS A 44 12.13 18.97 -71.02
N GLU A 45 11.89 20.00 -71.84
CA GLU A 45 12.91 20.53 -72.76
C GLU A 45 14.10 21.17 -72.03
N ASN A 46 13.92 21.56 -70.77
CA ASN A 46 14.95 22.17 -69.93
C ASN A 46 15.86 21.12 -69.28
N CYS A 47 15.31 20.22 -68.47
CA CYS A 47 16.07 19.26 -67.64
C CYS A 47 16.10 17.82 -68.18
N GLY A 48 15.19 17.45 -69.09
CA GLY A 48 15.12 16.11 -69.69
C GLY A 48 14.40 15.04 -68.87
N ALA A 49 13.81 15.37 -67.71
CA ALA A 49 12.94 14.47 -66.95
C ALA A 49 11.54 14.36 -67.59
N ALA A 50 10.92 13.18 -67.50
CA ALA A 50 9.62 12.89 -68.11
C ALA A 50 8.41 13.18 -67.19
N THR A 51 8.64 13.54 -65.93
CA THR A 51 7.57 13.68 -64.92
C THR A 51 6.82 15.00 -64.97
N HIS A 52 7.43 16.06 -65.50
CA HIS A 52 6.86 17.41 -65.53
C HIS A 52 7.13 18.12 -66.85
N LYS A 53 6.40 19.22 -67.10
CA LYS A 53 6.55 20.09 -68.27
C LYS A 53 7.61 21.18 -68.03
N THR A 54 8.04 21.85 -69.08
CA THR A 54 9.05 22.93 -69.00
C THR A 54 8.70 24.08 -68.07
N LYS A 55 7.41 24.42 -67.96
CA LYS A 55 6.93 25.51 -67.10
C LYS A 55 7.03 25.18 -65.61
N ASP A 56 6.84 23.92 -65.27
CA ASP A 56 6.83 23.41 -63.89
C ASP A 56 8.20 22.83 -63.49
N CYS A 57 9.25 23.17 -64.25
CA CYS A 57 10.58 22.66 -64.04
C CYS A 57 11.25 23.34 -62.84
N VAL A 58 11.63 22.54 -61.83
CA VAL A 58 12.32 23.00 -60.62
C VAL A 58 13.81 23.34 -60.90
N GLU A 59 14.36 22.80 -61.97
CA GLU A 59 15.74 23.04 -62.37
C GLU A 59 15.89 24.40 -63.07
N ARG A 60 17.03 25.05 -62.83
CA ARG A 60 17.32 26.38 -63.37
C ARG A 60 17.11 26.42 -64.90
N PRO A 61 16.37 27.41 -65.46
CA PRO A 61 16.19 27.55 -66.90
C PRO A 61 17.52 27.67 -67.65
N ARG A 62 17.77 26.76 -68.59
CA ARG A 62 19.00 26.71 -69.41
C ARG A 62 18.79 27.43 -70.75
N LYS A 63 19.80 28.18 -71.21
CA LYS A 63 19.78 28.87 -72.52
C LYS A 63 19.67 27.89 -73.70
N LYS A 64 20.35 26.74 -73.60
CA LYS A 64 20.20 25.60 -74.51
C LYS A 64 19.72 24.43 -73.65
N GLY A 65 18.42 24.17 -73.64
CA GLY A 65 17.81 23.11 -72.82
C GLY A 65 18.34 21.71 -73.15
N ALA A 66 18.02 20.73 -72.29
CA ALA A 66 18.37 19.33 -72.48
C ALA A 66 17.86 18.74 -73.81
N ARG A 67 16.77 19.29 -74.39
CA ARG A 67 16.24 18.88 -75.71
C ARG A 67 17.25 19.06 -76.85
N TRP A 68 18.02 20.14 -76.84
CA TRP A 68 18.98 20.46 -77.92
C TRP A 68 20.43 20.13 -77.55
N SER A 69 20.77 20.17 -76.28
CA SER A 69 22.13 19.91 -75.81
C SER A 69 22.39 18.44 -75.50
N GLY A 70 21.37 17.67 -75.10
CA GLY A 70 21.49 16.28 -74.67
C GLY A 70 22.40 16.07 -73.45
N LYS A 71 22.80 17.15 -72.76
CA LYS A 71 23.72 17.15 -71.63
C LYS A 71 22.96 17.33 -70.32
N ASP A 72 23.46 16.71 -69.24
CA ASP A 72 22.95 16.81 -67.87
C ASP A 72 21.43 16.54 -67.77
N ILE A 73 21.01 15.36 -68.24
CA ILE A 73 19.62 14.88 -68.14
C ILE A 73 19.37 14.46 -66.69
N LYS A 74 18.27 14.93 -66.12
CA LYS A 74 17.87 14.63 -64.74
C LYS A 74 17.08 13.34 -64.64
N GLU A 75 17.12 12.74 -63.46
CA GLU A 75 16.38 11.54 -63.10
C GLU A 75 14.89 11.81 -62.97
N ASP A 76 14.08 10.82 -63.36
CA ASP A 76 12.64 10.89 -63.26
C ASP A 76 12.19 10.78 -61.79
N GLU A 77 11.18 11.56 -61.40
CA GLU A 77 10.60 11.58 -60.05
C GLU A 77 9.53 10.48 -59.87
N THR A 78 9.33 10.02 -58.65
CA THR A 78 8.19 9.14 -58.34
C THR A 78 6.94 10.00 -58.11
N VAL A 79 5.92 9.83 -58.95
CA VAL A 79 4.62 10.52 -58.79
C VAL A 79 3.69 9.61 -58.01
N GLN A 80 3.23 10.09 -56.85
CA GLN A 80 2.32 9.37 -55.96
C GLN A 80 1.05 10.22 -55.73
N ASN A 81 -0.10 9.56 -55.63
CA ASN A 81 -1.35 10.18 -55.19
C ASN A 81 -1.77 9.51 -53.88
N VAL A 82 -1.69 10.24 -52.77
CA VAL A 82 -2.06 9.75 -51.45
C VAL A 82 -3.37 10.40 -51.02
N GLU A 83 -4.40 9.57 -50.81
CA GLU A 83 -5.68 10.01 -50.26
C GLU A 83 -5.67 9.91 -48.73
N MET A 84 -5.72 11.06 -48.07
CA MET A 84 -5.61 11.17 -46.61
C MET A 84 -6.87 11.76 -45.97
N THR A 85 -7.07 11.50 -44.68
CA THR A 85 -8.09 12.13 -43.84
C THR A 85 -7.84 13.64 -43.66
N PHE A 86 -8.82 14.37 -43.11
CA PHE A 86 -8.71 15.81 -42.85
C PHE A 86 -7.55 16.14 -41.91
N ASP A 87 -7.38 15.35 -40.84
CA ASP A 87 -6.32 15.52 -39.85
C ASP A 87 -4.97 15.10 -40.43
N ALA A 88 -4.90 13.95 -41.11
CA ALA A 88 -3.67 13.48 -41.75
C ALA A 88 -3.13 14.48 -42.77
N LYS A 89 -3.97 15.14 -43.59
CA LYS A 89 -3.50 16.20 -44.51
C LYS A 89 -2.85 17.40 -43.81
N ARG A 90 -3.21 17.67 -42.56
CA ARG A 90 -2.79 18.84 -41.78
C ARG A 90 -1.77 18.50 -40.70
N ASP A 91 -1.41 17.24 -40.55
CA ASP A 91 -0.40 16.86 -39.61
C ASP A 91 0.92 17.53 -39.99
N ARG A 92 1.46 18.30 -39.04
CA ARG A 92 2.73 19.02 -39.19
C ARG A 92 3.89 18.03 -39.27
N TRP A 93 3.73 16.84 -38.70
CA TRP A 93 4.76 15.82 -38.61
C TRP A 93 4.71 14.79 -39.73
N ASN A 94 3.97 15.08 -40.81
CA ASN A 94 3.94 14.25 -42.01
C ASN A 94 5.33 14.07 -42.63
N GLY A 95 5.74 12.81 -42.78
CA GLY A 95 7.07 12.45 -43.31
C GLY A 95 8.21 12.66 -42.33
N TYR A 96 7.94 12.73 -41.02
CA TYR A 96 8.97 12.81 -40.00
C TYR A 96 9.78 11.51 -39.93
N ASP A 97 11.10 11.63 -40.08
CA ASP A 97 12.01 10.50 -39.89
C ASP A 97 12.36 10.37 -38.39
N THR A 98 12.05 9.21 -37.82
CA THR A 98 12.29 8.90 -36.41
C THR A 98 13.78 8.95 -36.04
N THR A 99 14.68 8.80 -37.02
CA THR A 99 16.12 8.93 -36.77
C THR A 99 16.54 10.36 -36.46
N GLU A 100 15.80 11.38 -36.92
CA GLU A 100 16.11 12.78 -36.61
C GLU A 100 15.90 13.12 -35.14
N HIS A 101 15.04 12.37 -34.44
CA HIS A 101 14.86 12.52 -33.00
C HIS A 101 16.16 12.24 -32.22
N LYS A 102 17.13 11.52 -32.80
CA LYS A 102 18.46 11.33 -32.20
C LYS A 102 19.23 12.64 -32.03
N LYS A 103 19.09 13.59 -32.95
CA LYS A 103 19.74 14.91 -32.84
C LYS A 103 19.30 15.65 -31.57
N ILE A 104 18.03 15.49 -31.17
CA ILE A 104 17.49 16.05 -29.94
C ILE A 104 18.17 15.41 -28.72
N TYR A 105 18.36 14.08 -28.71
CA TYR A 105 19.11 13.42 -27.64
C TYR A 105 20.54 13.95 -27.54
N GLU A 106 21.25 14.08 -28.65
CA GLU A 106 22.62 14.63 -28.69
C GLU A 106 22.68 16.08 -28.16
N GLU A 107 21.66 16.90 -28.42
CA GLU A 107 21.55 18.25 -27.86
C GLU A 107 21.35 18.22 -26.35
N TYR A 108 20.44 17.37 -25.84
CA TYR A 108 20.24 17.21 -24.39
C TYR A 108 21.48 16.65 -23.69
N GLU A 109 22.21 15.72 -24.31
CA GLU A 109 23.47 15.21 -23.78
C GLU A 109 24.49 16.33 -23.59
N LYS A 110 24.68 17.21 -24.59
CA LYS A 110 25.57 18.38 -24.48
C LYS A 110 25.13 19.34 -23.37
N VAL A 111 23.82 19.54 -23.20
CA VAL A 111 23.27 20.38 -22.14
C VAL A 111 23.55 19.77 -20.76
N GLU A 112 23.36 18.47 -20.58
CA GLU A 112 23.66 17.77 -19.33
C GLU A 112 25.16 17.74 -19.02
N GLU A 113 26.03 17.60 -20.03
CA GLU A 113 27.48 17.73 -19.86
C GLU A 113 27.88 19.13 -19.40
N ALA A 114 27.27 20.17 -19.97
CA ALA A 114 27.50 21.55 -19.55
C ALA A 114 27.01 21.79 -18.11
N ARG A 115 25.83 21.27 -17.75
CA ARG A 115 25.29 21.33 -16.39
C ARG A 115 26.20 20.63 -15.37
N ARG A 116 26.73 19.46 -15.72
CA ARG A 116 27.68 18.72 -14.88
C ARG A 116 28.96 19.52 -14.64
N LYS A 117 29.54 20.13 -15.69
CA LYS A 117 30.74 20.98 -15.57
C LYS A 117 30.48 22.23 -14.74
N LEU A 118 29.32 22.86 -14.88
CA LEU A 118 28.93 23.99 -14.04
C LEU A 118 28.86 23.58 -12.57
N LYS A 119 28.19 22.46 -12.28
CA LYS A 119 28.08 21.92 -10.91
C LYS A 119 29.45 21.55 -10.30
N GLU A 120 30.35 20.96 -11.09
CA GLU A 120 31.73 20.68 -10.66
C GLU A 120 32.47 21.98 -10.32
N SER A 121 32.37 22.99 -11.19
CA SER A 121 32.99 24.30 -10.92
C SER A 121 32.40 25.06 -9.74
N GLU A 122 31.13 24.80 -9.39
CA GLU A 122 30.48 25.36 -8.20
C GLU A 122 30.96 24.64 -6.93
N LEU A 123 31.06 23.30 -6.96
CA LEU A 123 31.61 22.53 -5.85
C LEU A 123 33.07 22.88 -5.59
N ASP A 124 33.91 23.01 -6.63
CA ASP A 124 35.31 23.44 -6.49
C ASP A 124 35.43 24.83 -5.86
N LYS A 125 34.52 25.75 -6.19
CA LYS A 125 34.46 27.08 -5.58
C LYS A 125 34.01 27.01 -4.12
N GLN A 126 33.01 26.17 -3.80
CA GLN A 126 32.56 25.95 -2.43
C GLN A 126 33.65 25.30 -1.58
N ASP A 127 34.37 24.32 -2.11
CA ASP A 127 35.50 23.68 -1.43
C ASP A 127 36.68 24.66 -1.26
N ALA A 128 36.95 25.51 -2.26
CA ALA A 128 37.95 26.57 -2.14
C ALA A 128 37.55 27.65 -1.11
N GLN A 129 36.27 28.00 -1.04
CA GLN A 129 35.71 28.92 -0.03
C GLN A 129 35.74 28.29 1.37
N ALA A 130 35.38 27.01 1.51
CA ALA A 130 35.45 26.26 2.76
C ALA A 130 36.90 26.09 3.25
N ALA A 131 37.84 25.82 2.34
CA ALA A 131 39.27 25.77 2.64
C ALA A 131 39.80 27.15 3.06
N ALA A 132 39.40 28.22 2.38
CA ALA A 132 39.76 29.59 2.75
C ALA A 132 39.17 30.00 4.11
N MET A 133 37.93 29.59 4.42
CA MET A 133 37.29 29.83 5.72
C MET A 133 37.98 29.02 6.84
N ALA A 134 38.33 27.76 6.59
CA ALA A 134 39.08 26.92 7.52
C ALA A 134 40.47 27.50 7.83
N SER A 135 41.21 27.96 6.81
CA SER A 135 42.50 28.64 7.02
C SER A 135 42.35 29.98 7.75
N LYS A 136 41.26 30.73 7.53
CA LYS A 136 40.99 31.98 8.25
C LYS A 136 40.65 31.72 9.73
N MET A 137 39.99 30.60 10.03
CA MET A 137 39.67 30.13 11.39
C MET A 137 40.91 29.62 12.16
N GLU A 138 41.92 29.06 11.48
CA GLU A 138 43.20 28.69 12.10
C GLU A 138 44.08 29.92 12.43
N SER A 139 43.92 31.03 11.68
CA SER A 139 44.69 32.26 11.89
C SER A 139 44.12 33.21 12.95
N ASN A 140 42.92 32.95 13.50
CA ASN A 140 42.23 33.86 14.43
C ASN A 140 41.88 33.20 15.77
N ALA A 141 42.81 32.42 16.33
CA ALA A 141 42.70 31.82 17.66
C ALA A 141 42.99 32.81 18.81
N ASN A 142 42.77 34.12 18.63
CA ASN A 142 43.05 35.12 19.67
C ASN A 142 42.28 36.46 19.54
N GLU A 143 41.00 36.48 19.18
CA GLU A 143 40.11 37.61 19.54
C GLU A 143 38.63 37.20 19.50
N PHE A 144 37.99 37.15 20.68
CA PHE A 144 36.54 36.97 20.83
C PHE A 144 35.87 38.31 20.49
N GLY A 145 35.41 38.45 19.24
CA GLY A 145 34.80 39.67 18.72
C GLY A 145 33.63 39.33 17.79
N ASP A 146 32.43 39.49 18.34
CA ASP A 146 31.11 39.53 17.72
C ASP A 146 31.06 40.34 16.42
N THR A 147 30.74 39.71 15.28
CA THR A 147 30.17 40.37 14.09
C THR A 147 29.46 39.33 13.21
N ASP A 148 28.15 39.22 13.41
CA ASP A 148 27.09 39.24 12.37
C ASP A 148 27.44 38.65 10.99
N ASP A 149 27.01 37.40 10.75
CA ASP A 149 26.78 36.85 9.40
C ASP A 149 25.71 35.74 9.47
N ASP A 150 24.49 36.16 9.83
CA ASP A 150 23.28 35.36 9.99
C ASP A 150 22.47 35.29 8.67
N ASP A 151 23.11 35.37 7.49
CA ASP A 151 22.43 35.39 6.18
C ASP A 151 22.67 34.13 5.31
N ASP A 152 23.60 33.23 5.66
CA ASP A 152 23.99 32.10 4.78
C ASP A 152 23.30 30.76 5.14
N ASP A 153 22.71 30.64 6.33
CA ASP A 153 21.95 29.44 6.71
C ASP A 153 20.51 29.45 6.17
N GLU A 154 19.97 30.60 5.73
CA GLU A 154 18.59 30.70 5.20
C GLU A 154 18.47 30.19 3.74
N GLU A 155 19.52 30.30 2.91
CA GLU A 155 19.56 29.68 1.58
C GLU A 155 19.65 28.14 1.65
N LYS A 156 20.31 27.60 2.68
CA LYS A 156 20.42 26.14 2.91
C LYS A 156 19.08 25.49 3.27
N TYR A 157 18.15 26.25 3.84
CA TYR A 157 16.77 25.79 4.09
C TYR A 157 15.86 25.95 2.87
N ALA A 158 16.17 26.88 1.95
CA ALA A 158 15.43 27.05 0.70
C ALA A 158 15.67 25.89 -0.29
N ASP A 159 16.90 25.35 -0.36
CA ASP A 159 17.22 24.23 -1.26
C ASP A 159 16.56 22.89 -0.83
N LYS A 160 16.25 22.74 0.46
CA LYS A 160 15.41 21.62 0.97
C LYS A 160 13.93 21.77 0.64
N SER A 161 13.51 22.92 0.12
CA SER A 161 12.11 23.18 -0.27
C SER A 161 11.80 22.77 -1.71
N ASP A 162 12.80 22.37 -2.51
CA ASP A 162 12.60 21.74 -3.84
C ASP A 162 12.27 20.24 -3.69
N MET A 163 11.32 19.94 -2.81
CA MET A 163 10.73 18.61 -2.76
C MET A 163 9.88 18.43 -4.02
N PRO A 164 10.14 17.40 -4.85
CA PRO A 164 9.49 17.27 -6.15
C PRO A 164 7.97 17.18 -5.99
N GLY A 165 7.26 18.22 -6.45
CA GLY A 165 5.79 18.27 -6.48
C GLY A 165 5.14 19.42 -5.71
N GLN A 166 5.90 20.29 -5.04
CA GLN A 166 5.37 21.45 -4.33
C GLN A 166 5.77 22.74 -5.05
N LYS A 167 4.90 23.23 -5.95
CA LYS A 167 5.15 24.50 -6.64
C LYS A 167 4.85 25.66 -5.71
N VAL A 168 5.86 26.48 -5.42
CA VAL A 168 5.68 27.74 -4.68
C VAL A 168 5.14 28.78 -5.66
N ASN A 169 3.89 29.23 -5.49
CA ASN A 169 3.39 30.34 -6.28
C ASN A 169 4.04 31.64 -5.77
N ALA A 170 4.99 32.17 -6.53
CA ALA A 170 5.72 33.40 -6.17
C ALA A 170 4.79 34.59 -5.88
N LYS A 171 3.61 34.64 -6.52
CA LYS A 171 2.64 35.74 -6.38
C LYS A 171 1.79 35.68 -5.11
N THR A 172 1.59 34.49 -4.54
CA THR A 172 0.73 34.29 -3.36
C THR A 172 1.49 33.72 -2.15
N ARG A 173 2.82 33.55 -2.26
CA ARG A 173 3.72 32.93 -1.25
C ARG A 173 3.11 31.67 -0.62
N THR A 174 2.31 30.94 -1.39
CA THR A 174 1.60 29.74 -0.97
C THR A 174 2.11 28.58 -1.80
N THR A 175 2.36 27.46 -1.13
CA THR A 175 2.80 26.24 -1.78
C THR A 175 1.57 25.44 -2.21
N ILE A 176 1.41 25.23 -3.51
CA ILE A 176 0.39 24.31 -4.02
C ILE A 176 0.98 22.91 -3.88
N ARG A 177 0.62 22.22 -2.80
CA ARG A 177 0.85 20.77 -2.70
C ARG A 177 -0.22 20.03 -3.48
N ASN A 178 0.18 18.98 -4.20
CA ASN A 178 -0.78 18.00 -4.68
C ASN A 178 -1.44 17.33 -3.47
N LEU A 179 -2.77 17.40 -3.41
CA LEU A 179 -3.58 16.78 -2.32
C LEU A 179 -3.53 15.25 -2.36
N ARG A 180 -3.15 14.67 -3.50
CA ARG A 180 -3.01 13.23 -3.65
C ARG A 180 -1.70 12.77 -3.00
N ILE A 181 -1.84 11.93 -1.98
CA ILE A 181 -0.75 11.18 -1.36
C ILE A 181 -0.15 10.25 -2.42
N ARG A 182 1.17 10.29 -2.60
CA ARG A 182 1.86 9.56 -3.68
C ARG A 182 2.14 8.10 -3.30
N GLU A 183 2.24 7.85 -2.01
CA GLU A 183 2.47 6.56 -1.36
C GLU A 183 1.25 5.63 -1.54
N ASP A 184 0.04 6.22 -1.60
CA ASP A 184 -1.21 5.48 -1.75
C ASP A 184 -1.52 5.18 -3.22
N ARG A 185 -1.32 3.92 -3.61
CA ARG A 185 -1.66 3.43 -4.95
C ARG A 185 -3.19 3.43 -5.15
N ALA A 186 -3.64 3.95 -6.28
CA ALA A 186 -5.06 3.88 -6.65
C ALA A 186 -5.52 2.43 -6.83
N LYS A 187 -6.77 2.12 -6.47
CA LYS A 187 -7.32 0.76 -6.55
C LYS A 187 -7.15 0.12 -7.93
N TYR A 188 -7.60 0.79 -8.99
CA TYR A 188 -7.49 0.34 -10.38
C TYR A 188 -6.05 0.22 -10.92
N LEU A 189 -5.06 0.74 -10.19
CA LEU A 189 -3.67 0.59 -10.58
C LEU A 189 -3.05 -0.67 -10.00
N TYR A 190 -3.65 -1.36 -9.01
CA TYR A 190 -3.06 -2.57 -8.41
C TYR A 190 -2.75 -3.66 -9.45
N ASN A 191 -3.68 -3.85 -10.40
CA ASN A 191 -3.49 -4.72 -11.55
C ASN A 191 -3.89 -3.95 -12.83
N LEU A 192 -3.01 -3.91 -13.83
CA LEU A 192 -3.21 -3.20 -15.10
C LEU A 192 -3.90 -4.08 -16.16
N ASP A 193 -4.06 -5.38 -15.88
CA ASP A 193 -4.78 -6.27 -16.77
C ASP A 193 -6.25 -5.86 -16.88
N PRO A 194 -6.80 -5.71 -18.11
CA PRO A 194 -8.17 -5.23 -18.31
C PRO A 194 -9.23 -6.20 -17.76
N ASN A 195 -8.87 -7.48 -17.61
CA ASN A 195 -9.73 -8.55 -17.10
C ASN A 195 -9.53 -8.83 -15.61
N SER A 196 -8.87 -7.93 -14.89
CA SER A 196 -8.69 -8.03 -13.43
C SER A 196 -10.00 -7.66 -12.69
N ALA A 197 -9.89 -7.11 -11.48
CA ALA A 197 -11.07 -6.70 -10.72
C ALA A 197 -11.69 -5.41 -11.29
N HIS A 198 -13.01 -5.41 -11.45
CA HIS A 198 -13.73 -4.22 -11.90
C HIS A 198 -13.67 -3.09 -10.85
N TYR A 199 -13.23 -1.93 -11.29
CA TYR A 199 -13.28 -0.67 -10.54
C TYR A 199 -14.39 0.22 -11.08
N ASP A 200 -15.35 0.58 -10.22
CA ASP A 200 -16.36 1.58 -10.57
C ASP A 200 -15.81 2.99 -10.28
N PRO A 201 -15.48 3.81 -11.30
CA PRO A 201 -14.93 5.14 -11.10
C PRO A 201 -15.91 6.14 -10.46
N LYS A 202 -17.22 5.87 -10.54
CA LYS A 202 -18.24 6.76 -9.99
C LYS A 202 -18.25 6.68 -8.46
N THR A 203 -18.38 5.47 -7.94
CA THR A 203 -18.40 5.21 -6.49
C THR A 203 -17.00 5.01 -5.90
N ARG A 204 -15.98 4.91 -6.75
CA ARG A 204 -14.58 4.64 -6.38
C ARG A 204 -14.42 3.33 -5.60
N SER A 205 -15.25 2.35 -5.91
CA SER A 205 -15.25 1.04 -5.25
C SER A 205 -14.66 -0.05 -6.15
N MET A 206 -13.95 -0.99 -5.53
CA MET A 206 -13.44 -2.20 -6.19
C MET A 206 -13.89 -3.39 -5.36
N ARG A 207 -14.72 -4.24 -5.96
CA ARG A 207 -15.45 -5.28 -5.22
C ARG A 207 -14.57 -6.49 -4.94
N GLU A 208 -13.95 -7.00 -5.99
CA GLU A 208 -13.09 -8.19 -5.94
C GLU A 208 -11.63 -7.84 -5.66
N ASN A 209 -10.86 -8.84 -5.24
CA ASN A 209 -9.41 -8.71 -5.11
C ASN A 209 -8.77 -8.56 -6.52
N PRO A 210 -7.98 -7.50 -6.79
CA PRO A 210 -7.26 -7.35 -8.06
C PRO A 210 -6.15 -8.40 -8.27
N LEU A 211 -5.67 -9.03 -7.20
CA LEU A 211 -4.59 -10.03 -7.18
C LEU A 211 -5.11 -11.36 -6.60
N LYS A 212 -5.91 -12.09 -7.39
CA LYS A 212 -6.60 -13.31 -6.94
C LYS A 212 -5.67 -14.47 -6.56
N GLU A 213 -4.48 -14.54 -7.17
CA GLU A 213 -3.51 -15.63 -6.97
C GLU A 213 -2.78 -15.56 -5.61
N HIS A 214 -2.78 -14.39 -4.98
CA HIS A 214 -2.06 -14.17 -3.72
C HIS A 214 -2.99 -14.27 -2.51
N ASP A 215 -2.44 -14.74 -1.39
CA ASP A 215 -3.20 -14.87 -0.14
C ASP A 215 -3.73 -13.49 0.33
N PRO A 216 -5.05 -13.32 0.56
CA PRO A 216 -5.67 -12.07 0.97
C PRO A 216 -5.05 -11.39 2.19
N ASN A 217 -4.47 -12.15 3.13
CA ASN A 217 -3.92 -11.59 4.37
C ASN A 217 -2.53 -10.96 4.18
N SER A 218 -1.80 -11.39 3.14
CA SER A 218 -0.48 -10.85 2.81
C SER A 218 -0.54 -9.55 2.01
N LEU A 219 -1.68 -9.28 1.40
CA LEU A 219 -1.89 -8.17 0.49
C LEU A 219 -2.22 -6.88 1.24
N VAL A 220 -1.73 -5.75 0.72
CA VAL A 220 -2.12 -4.41 1.21
C VAL A 220 -3.61 -4.15 0.95
N TYR A 221 -4.13 -4.68 -0.16
CA TYR A 221 -5.54 -4.52 -0.54
C TYR A 221 -6.07 -5.80 -1.17
N ALA A 222 -7.06 -6.42 -0.53
CA ALA A 222 -7.69 -7.68 -0.96
C ALA A 222 -9.13 -7.49 -1.47
N GLY A 223 -9.51 -6.27 -1.88
CA GLY A 223 -10.85 -5.92 -2.35
C GLY A 223 -11.79 -5.43 -1.24
N ASP A 224 -12.76 -4.58 -1.61
CA ASP A 224 -13.69 -3.99 -0.65
C ASP A 224 -14.60 -5.06 0.00
N ASN A 225 -14.92 -6.15 -0.70
CA ASN A 225 -15.76 -7.22 -0.13
C ASN A 225 -15.08 -7.93 1.05
N PHE A 226 -13.76 -8.13 0.99
CA PHE A 226 -13.01 -8.73 2.08
C PHE A 226 -13.10 -7.88 3.35
N GLN A 227 -13.00 -6.56 3.21
CA GLN A 227 -13.05 -5.63 4.34
C GLN A 227 -14.48 -5.35 4.84
N ARG A 228 -15.51 -5.46 3.99
CA ARG A 228 -16.91 -5.22 4.40
C ARG A 228 -17.42 -6.20 5.46
N TYR A 229 -16.98 -7.45 5.40
CA TYR A 229 -17.40 -8.49 6.33
C TYR A 229 -16.39 -8.74 7.45
N SER A 230 -15.32 -7.94 7.54
CA SER A 230 -14.36 -8.07 8.65
C SER A 230 -14.78 -7.20 9.85
N GLY A 231 -14.42 -7.66 11.05
CA GLY A 231 -14.68 -6.95 12.31
C GLY A 231 -16.12 -7.06 12.83
N SER A 232 -16.61 -5.97 13.42
CA SER A 232 -17.86 -5.92 14.20
C SER A 232 -19.14 -6.11 13.39
N THR A 233 -19.08 -6.04 12.05
CA THR A 233 -20.24 -6.27 11.18
C THR A 233 -20.81 -7.67 11.37
N THR A 234 -19.94 -8.67 11.53
CA THR A 234 -20.35 -10.06 11.79
C THR A 234 -21.00 -10.21 13.16
N ASP A 235 -20.52 -9.52 14.18
CA ASP A 235 -21.07 -9.58 15.52
C ASP A 235 -22.41 -8.85 15.61
N MET A 236 -22.54 -7.69 14.96
CA MET A 236 -23.81 -6.99 14.81
C MET A 236 -24.83 -7.85 14.07
N ALA A 237 -24.42 -8.58 13.01
CA ALA A 237 -25.28 -9.52 12.31
C ALA A 237 -25.74 -10.67 13.24
N LYS A 238 -24.87 -11.21 14.10
CA LYS A 238 -25.26 -12.21 15.11
C LYS A 238 -26.27 -11.66 16.11
N VAL A 239 -26.09 -10.42 16.59
CA VAL A 239 -27.06 -9.77 17.50
C VAL A 239 -28.39 -9.53 16.77
N GLN A 240 -28.36 -9.10 15.52
CA GLN A 240 -29.57 -8.92 14.70
C GLN A 240 -30.33 -10.23 14.52
N LEU A 241 -29.63 -11.33 14.22
CA LEU A 241 -30.22 -12.67 14.14
C LEU A 241 -30.83 -13.08 15.49
N PHE A 242 -30.16 -12.80 16.60
CA PHE A 242 -30.69 -13.05 17.94
C PHE A 242 -31.98 -12.25 18.20
N ALA A 243 -32.00 -10.96 17.85
CA ALA A 243 -33.18 -10.10 18.00
C ALA A 243 -34.37 -10.63 17.19
N TRP A 244 -34.17 -11.06 15.94
CA TRP A 244 -35.22 -11.68 15.13
C TRP A 244 -35.73 -12.99 15.75
N GLN A 245 -34.84 -13.86 16.20
CA GLN A 245 -35.24 -15.11 16.88
C GLN A 245 -35.98 -14.86 18.19
N ALA A 246 -35.62 -13.79 18.90
CA ALA A 246 -36.28 -13.37 20.13
C ALA A 246 -37.68 -12.79 19.83
N ALA A 247 -37.81 -12.01 18.76
CA ALA A 247 -39.09 -11.49 18.28
C ALA A 247 -40.03 -12.62 17.84
N ASP A 248 -39.53 -13.63 17.12
CA ASP A 248 -40.31 -14.82 16.73
C ASP A 248 -40.81 -15.63 17.93
N LYS A 249 -40.07 -15.59 19.05
CA LYS A 249 -40.46 -16.21 20.32
C LYS A 249 -41.42 -15.33 21.15
N GLY A 250 -41.74 -14.13 20.69
CA GLY A 250 -42.67 -13.21 21.34
C GLY A 250 -42.05 -12.26 22.37
N SER A 251 -40.71 -12.18 22.48
CA SER A 251 -40.07 -11.15 23.31
C SER A 251 -39.83 -9.88 22.49
N ASP A 252 -40.23 -8.73 23.03
CA ASP A 252 -40.08 -7.44 22.36
C ASP A 252 -38.64 -6.91 22.47
N VAL A 253 -37.79 -7.37 21.57
CA VAL A 253 -36.36 -7.08 21.54
C VAL A 253 -35.99 -6.62 20.12
N HIS A 254 -35.58 -5.36 19.98
CA HIS A 254 -35.26 -4.77 18.67
C HIS A 254 -33.91 -4.04 18.70
N LEU A 255 -33.00 -4.41 17.80
CA LEU A 255 -31.62 -3.88 17.79
C LEU A 255 -31.58 -2.35 17.67
N GLN A 256 -32.39 -1.76 16.78
CA GLN A 256 -32.38 -0.32 16.55
C GLN A 256 -33.17 0.48 17.59
N ALA A 257 -34.21 -0.10 18.21
CA ALA A 257 -35.04 0.62 19.17
C ALA A 257 -34.42 0.58 20.57
N ASN A 258 -33.99 -0.61 21.02
CA ASN A 258 -33.42 -0.84 22.35
C ASN A 258 -32.05 -1.55 22.26
N PRO A 259 -31.02 -0.93 21.64
CA PRO A 259 -29.74 -1.58 21.32
C PRO A 259 -29.04 -2.15 22.56
N THR A 260 -28.96 -1.40 23.65
CA THR A 260 -28.26 -1.81 24.88
C THR A 260 -28.97 -2.98 25.56
N GLN A 261 -30.30 -2.96 25.61
CA GLN A 261 -31.10 -4.08 26.12
C GLN A 261 -30.85 -5.34 25.28
N THR A 262 -30.88 -5.21 23.95
CA THR A 262 -30.62 -6.35 23.05
C THR A 262 -29.22 -6.93 23.24
N GLU A 263 -28.22 -6.06 23.45
CA GLU A 263 -26.83 -6.48 23.67
C GLU A 263 -26.66 -7.21 25.01
N ILE A 264 -27.25 -6.69 26.09
CA ILE A 264 -27.23 -7.33 27.42
C ILE A 264 -27.90 -8.71 27.36
N LEU A 265 -29.07 -8.79 26.73
CA LEU A 265 -29.78 -10.06 26.53
C LEU A 265 -28.96 -11.04 25.67
N HIS A 266 -28.26 -10.55 24.65
CA HIS A 266 -27.38 -11.37 23.82
C HIS A 266 -26.15 -11.87 24.59
N LYS A 267 -25.56 -11.06 25.48
CA LYS A 267 -24.47 -11.49 26.38
C LYS A 267 -24.96 -12.60 27.32
N GLN A 268 -26.10 -12.39 27.98
CA GLN A 268 -26.73 -13.41 28.82
C GLN A 268 -27.07 -14.68 28.02
N PHE A 269 -27.52 -14.54 26.77
CA PHE A 269 -27.77 -15.67 25.89
C PHE A 269 -26.49 -16.44 25.56
N LYS A 270 -25.35 -15.75 25.32
CA LYS A 270 -24.05 -16.42 25.11
C LYS A 270 -23.60 -17.20 26.34
N GLU A 271 -23.73 -16.63 27.53
CA GLU A 271 -23.41 -17.29 28.79
C GLU A 271 -24.29 -18.53 29.01
N LYS A 272 -25.61 -18.39 28.84
CA LYS A 272 -26.55 -19.51 28.92
C LYS A 272 -26.30 -20.57 27.85
N LYS A 273 -25.91 -20.16 26.64
CA LYS A 273 -25.56 -21.08 25.55
C LYS A 273 -24.30 -21.87 25.88
N ALA A 274 -23.29 -21.26 26.50
CA ALA A 274 -22.09 -21.95 26.96
C ALA A 274 -22.43 -22.97 28.05
N GLN A 275 -23.19 -22.57 29.08
CA GLN A 275 -23.68 -23.49 30.12
C GLN A 275 -24.51 -24.63 29.54
N GLN A 276 -25.37 -24.36 28.56
CA GLN A 276 -26.14 -25.39 27.87
C GLN A 276 -25.25 -26.34 27.06
N GLN A 277 -24.18 -25.83 26.44
CA GLN A 277 -23.21 -26.68 25.76
C GLN A 277 -22.48 -27.60 26.74
N ASP A 278 -22.09 -27.11 27.91
CA ASP A 278 -21.39 -27.92 28.91
C ASP A 278 -22.31 -28.98 29.51
N THR A 279 -23.53 -28.61 29.92
CA THR A 279 -24.54 -29.59 30.35
C THR A 279 -24.87 -30.62 29.27
N ASN A 280 -24.92 -30.21 27.99
CA ASN A 280 -25.10 -31.15 26.88
C ASN A 280 -23.90 -32.10 26.77
N LYS A 281 -22.66 -31.60 26.88
CA LYS A 281 -21.44 -32.44 26.89
C LYS A 281 -21.48 -33.44 28.04
N ASP A 282 -21.80 -33.00 29.26
CA ASP A 282 -21.90 -33.86 30.45
C ASP A 282 -23.00 -34.93 30.29
N SER A 283 -24.14 -34.55 29.69
CA SER A 283 -25.23 -35.48 29.41
C SER A 283 -24.85 -36.53 28.37
N ILE A 284 -24.06 -36.16 27.37
CA ILE A 284 -23.53 -37.07 26.34
C ILE A 284 -22.50 -38.00 26.98
N LEU A 285 -21.57 -37.44 27.77
CA LEU A 285 -20.55 -38.20 28.49
C LEU A 285 -21.18 -39.25 29.41
N SER A 286 -22.23 -38.87 30.14
CA SER A 286 -22.95 -39.77 31.05
C SER A 286 -23.70 -40.89 30.33
N LYS A 287 -24.19 -40.64 29.10
CA LYS A 287 -24.96 -41.63 28.32
C LYS A 287 -24.08 -42.60 27.54
N TYR A 288 -22.97 -42.10 27.00
CA TYR A 288 -22.12 -42.84 26.07
C TYR A 288 -20.79 -43.29 26.70
N GLY A 289 -20.45 -42.81 27.91
CA GLY A 289 -19.17 -43.07 28.56
C GLY A 289 -18.01 -42.36 27.85
N GLY A 290 -16.80 -42.46 28.41
CA GLY A 290 -15.58 -41.90 27.82
C GLY A 290 -14.86 -40.83 28.64
N GLU A 291 -15.23 -40.63 29.91
CA GLU A 291 -14.54 -39.75 30.85
C GLU A 291 -13.06 -40.13 31.02
N GLU A 292 -12.74 -41.42 30.96
CA GLU A 292 -11.38 -41.97 31.02
C GLU A 292 -10.46 -41.49 29.88
N TYR A 293 -11.02 -41.02 28.76
CA TYR A 293 -10.25 -40.51 27.61
C TYR A 293 -10.11 -38.98 27.61
N LEU A 294 -10.80 -38.26 28.51
CA LEU A 294 -10.71 -36.81 28.66
C LEU A 294 -9.52 -36.39 29.52
N ASP A 295 -9.20 -37.17 30.55
CA ASP A 295 -7.97 -37.01 31.31
C ASP A 295 -6.79 -37.50 30.47
N ALA A 296 -6.30 -36.62 29.60
CA ALA A 296 -5.02 -36.83 28.94
C ALA A 296 -3.94 -36.98 30.03
N PRO A 297 -3.26 -38.13 30.13
CA PRO A 297 -2.17 -38.29 31.08
C PRO A 297 -1.12 -37.19 30.82
N ALA A 298 -0.35 -36.84 31.86
CA ALA A 298 0.66 -35.79 31.77
C ALA A 298 1.47 -35.92 30.47
N ARG A 299 1.76 -34.81 29.79
CA ARG A 299 2.41 -34.80 28.46
C ARG A 299 3.70 -35.64 28.41
N GLU A 300 4.39 -35.73 29.54
CA GLU A 300 5.57 -36.56 29.78
C GLU A 300 5.29 -38.08 29.65
N LEU A 301 4.12 -38.53 30.12
CA LEU A 301 3.64 -39.91 30.00
C LEU A 301 3.12 -40.22 28.59
N LEU A 302 2.53 -39.23 27.90
CA LEU A 302 1.98 -39.40 26.54
C LEU A 302 3.05 -39.62 25.47
N LEU A 303 4.20 -38.93 25.57
CA LEU A 303 5.29 -39.06 24.61
C LEU A 303 6.33 -40.11 25.02
N ALA A 304 6.21 -40.70 26.22
CA ALA A 304 7.22 -41.59 26.81
C ALA A 304 8.66 -41.02 26.76
N GLN A 305 8.78 -39.70 26.63
CA GLN A 305 10.03 -38.97 26.56
C GLN A 305 10.21 -38.25 27.90
N SER A 306 11.18 -38.71 28.68
CA SER A 306 11.56 -38.09 29.97
C SER A 306 12.39 -36.81 29.79
N GLU A 307 12.65 -36.40 28.56
CA GLU A 307 13.54 -35.29 28.23
C GLU A 307 12.73 -34.06 27.83
N ASN A 308 12.71 -33.05 28.71
CA ASN A 308 12.24 -31.72 28.35
C ASN A 308 13.30 -31.06 27.47
N TYR A 309 12.95 -30.82 26.20
CA TYR A 309 13.84 -30.13 25.26
C TYR A 309 14.04 -28.67 25.67
N VAL A 310 15.26 -28.32 26.07
CA VAL A 310 15.66 -26.98 26.51
C VAL A 310 16.63 -26.37 25.50
N GLU A 311 16.23 -25.27 24.85
CA GLU A 311 17.10 -24.53 23.95
C GLU A 311 17.92 -23.50 24.75
N TYR A 312 19.24 -23.57 24.67
CA TYR A 312 20.13 -22.58 25.29
C TYR A 312 20.61 -21.57 24.24
N SER A 313 20.52 -20.28 24.58
CA SER A 313 21.25 -19.24 23.86
C SER A 313 22.76 -19.46 23.96
N ARG A 314 23.54 -18.85 23.06
CA ARG A 314 25.02 -18.87 23.07
C ARG A 314 25.64 -18.41 24.41
N ALA A 315 24.89 -17.64 25.21
CA ALA A 315 25.28 -17.18 26.54
C ALA A 315 24.84 -18.12 27.69
N GLY A 316 24.28 -19.30 27.39
CA GLY A 316 23.82 -20.27 28.38
C GLY A 316 22.45 -19.95 29.01
N ARG A 317 21.75 -18.91 28.56
CA ARG A 317 20.38 -18.61 29.00
C ARG A 317 19.37 -19.46 28.24
N VAL A 318 18.44 -20.10 28.96
CA VAL A 318 17.33 -20.87 28.38
C VAL A 318 16.40 -19.97 27.59
N LEU A 319 16.15 -20.29 26.32
CA LEU A 319 15.24 -19.60 25.40
C LEU A 319 13.88 -20.28 25.32
N LYS A 320 13.85 -21.61 25.41
CA LYS A 320 12.64 -22.44 25.19
C LYS A 320 12.71 -23.68 26.05
N GLY A 321 11.56 -24.15 26.55
CA GLY A 321 11.46 -25.44 27.27
C GLY A 321 11.43 -25.38 28.80
N GLN A 322 11.60 -24.20 29.40
CA GLN A 322 11.40 -24.03 30.85
C GLN A 322 10.17 -23.16 31.10
N GLU A 323 9.24 -23.64 31.94
CA GLU A 323 8.12 -22.83 32.39
C GLU A 323 8.68 -21.59 33.11
N LEU A 324 8.22 -20.40 32.70
CA LEU A 324 8.65 -19.17 33.34
C LEU A 324 8.22 -19.19 34.81
N ALA A 325 9.19 -19.07 35.72
CA ALA A 325 8.90 -18.90 37.13
C ALA A 325 7.96 -17.70 37.31
N LYS A 326 6.85 -17.89 38.04
CA LYS A 326 5.90 -16.81 38.35
C LYS A 326 6.66 -15.66 39.00
N ALA A 327 6.47 -14.45 38.48
CA ALA A 327 7.13 -13.25 38.98
C ALA A 327 6.71 -13.03 40.45
N LYS A 328 7.66 -13.17 41.37
CA LYS A 328 7.48 -12.81 42.79
C LYS A 328 7.64 -11.30 42.92
N SER A 329 6.87 -10.65 43.80
CA SER A 329 7.07 -9.22 44.05
C SER A 329 8.39 -8.94 44.80
N LYS A 330 8.74 -7.66 44.93
CA LYS A 330 9.94 -7.19 45.65
C LYS A 330 9.92 -7.55 47.15
N TYR A 331 8.74 -7.79 47.71
CA TYR A 331 8.54 -8.09 49.12
C TYR A 331 8.51 -9.60 49.35
N GLN A 332 8.94 -10.05 50.54
CA GLN A 332 8.83 -11.46 50.90
C GLN A 332 7.35 -11.82 51.07
N GLU A 333 6.79 -12.50 50.07
CA GLU A 333 5.45 -13.10 50.10
C GLU A 333 5.47 -14.41 50.88
N ASP A 334 4.32 -14.81 51.41
CA ASP A 334 4.11 -16.10 52.10
C ASP A 334 5.03 -16.35 53.31
N VAL A 335 5.32 -15.30 54.08
CA VAL A 335 6.05 -15.42 55.36
C VAL A 335 5.10 -15.91 56.45
N TYR A 336 5.16 -17.20 56.73
CA TYR A 336 4.43 -17.87 57.80
C TYR A 336 5.21 -17.81 59.11
N ILE A 337 4.72 -17.00 60.05
CA ILE A 337 5.37 -16.83 61.36
C ILE A 337 4.75 -17.84 62.34
N ASN A 338 5.52 -18.38 63.29
CA ASN A 338 5.04 -19.16 64.45
C ASN A 338 3.95 -20.22 64.14
N ASN A 339 4.18 -21.03 63.10
CA ASN A 339 3.34 -22.16 62.66
C ASN A 339 1.93 -21.78 62.15
N HIS A 340 1.75 -20.55 61.67
CA HIS A 340 0.54 -20.14 60.94
C HIS A 340 0.57 -20.66 59.50
N THR A 341 -0.56 -21.09 58.95
CA THR A 341 -0.69 -21.46 57.51
C THR A 341 -1.12 -20.29 56.62
N SER A 342 -1.26 -19.11 57.22
CA SER A 342 -1.71 -17.88 56.56
C SER A 342 -0.86 -16.70 57.02
N VAL A 343 -0.66 -15.72 56.14
CA VAL A 343 0.13 -14.52 56.45
C VAL A 343 -0.67 -13.59 57.37
N TRP A 344 0.02 -12.78 58.18
CA TRP A 344 -0.60 -11.73 58.99
C TRP A 344 -1.37 -10.72 58.11
N GLY A 345 -2.61 -10.41 58.46
CA GLY A 345 -3.50 -9.57 57.64
C GLY A 345 -4.35 -10.35 56.64
N SER A 346 -4.31 -11.67 56.67
CA SER A 346 -5.20 -12.54 55.87
C SER A 346 -6.63 -12.62 56.43
N PHE A 347 -6.88 -12.08 57.62
CA PHE A 347 -8.19 -11.99 58.26
C PHE A 347 -8.43 -10.58 58.81
N TRP A 348 -9.67 -10.09 58.70
CA TRP A 348 -10.09 -8.77 59.16
C TRP A 348 -11.46 -8.90 59.83
N ASP A 349 -11.58 -8.34 61.02
CA ASP A 349 -12.83 -8.27 61.76
C ASP A 349 -12.79 -7.08 62.75
N ASP A 350 -13.90 -6.33 62.83
CA ASP A 350 -14.11 -5.13 63.66
C ASP A 350 -12.87 -4.22 63.88
N GLY A 351 -12.26 -3.74 62.78
CA GLY A 351 -11.14 -2.79 62.86
C GLY A 351 -9.77 -3.42 63.14
N LYS A 352 -9.67 -4.74 63.27
CA LYS A 352 -8.42 -5.46 63.62
C LYS A 352 -8.03 -6.48 62.55
N TRP A 353 -6.74 -6.49 62.22
CA TRP A 353 -6.14 -7.49 61.32
C TRP A 353 -5.64 -8.70 62.12
N GLY A 354 -5.77 -9.89 61.54
CA GLY A 354 -5.35 -11.14 62.15
C GLY A 354 -4.92 -12.21 61.13
N TYR A 355 -4.69 -13.42 61.63
CA TYR A 355 -4.37 -14.61 60.83
C TYR A 355 -5.64 -15.38 60.45
N LYS A 356 -5.82 -15.77 59.18
CA LYS A 356 -7.00 -16.55 58.73
C LYS A 356 -7.06 -17.95 59.34
N CYS A 357 -5.91 -18.57 59.62
CA CYS A 357 -5.85 -19.95 60.09
C CYS A 357 -6.38 -20.18 61.52
N CYS A 358 -6.31 -19.16 62.39
CA CYS A 358 -6.76 -19.27 63.78
C CYS A 358 -7.52 -18.03 64.29
N ARG A 359 -7.79 -17.06 63.39
CA ARG A 359 -8.44 -15.75 63.64
C ARG A 359 -7.85 -14.90 64.79
N SER A 360 -6.60 -15.17 65.19
CA SER A 360 -5.92 -14.39 66.22
C SER A 360 -5.57 -12.98 65.73
N PHE A 361 -5.90 -11.96 66.54
CA PHE A 361 -5.55 -10.55 66.33
C PHE A 361 -4.22 -10.12 66.97
N MET A 362 -3.41 -11.05 67.48
CA MET A 362 -2.08 -10.74 68.02
C MET A 362 -0.98 -11.15 67.04
N LYS A 363 -0.22 -10.18 66.54
CA LYS A 363 0.93 -10.42 65.66
C LYS A 363 2.00 -11.16 66.45
N MET A 364 2.60 -12.19 65.86
CA MET A 364 3.60 -13.09 66.51
C MET A 364 3.02 -14.09 67.53
N SER A 365 1.71 -14.26 67.64
CA SER A 365 1.14 -15.38 68.42
C SER A 365 1.47 -16.73 67.77
N TYR A 366 1.49 -17.81 68.55
CA TYR A 366 1.51 -19.16 68.00
C TYR A 366 0.13 -19.53 67.45
N CYS A 367 0.10 -20.27 66.35
CA CYS A 367 -1.14 -20.72 65.74
C CYS A 367 -1.91 -21.67 66.68
N THR A 368 -3.13 -21.29 67.04
CA THR A 368 -4.06 -22.10 67.83
C THR A 368 -4.96 -23.00 66.96
N GLY A 369 -4.80 -22.93 65.63
CA GLY A 369 -5.57 -23.72 64.66
C GLY A 369 -7.09 -23.52 64.81
N LYS A 370 -7.84 -24.61 64.60
CA LYS A 370 -9.32 -24.62 64.66
C LYS A 370 -9.87 -24.20 66.03
N ALA A 371 -9.16 -24.53 67.12
CA ALA A 371 -9.58 -24.16 68.47
C ALA A 371 -9.65 -22.64 68.68
N GLY A 372 -8.83 -21.86 67.98
CA GLY A 372 -8.90 -20.39 68.02
C GLY A 372 -10.17 -19.83 67.37
N ILE A 373 -10.65 -20.48 66.31
CA ILE A 373 -11.88 -20.09 65.60
C ILE A 373 -13.09 -20.37 66.48
N GLU A 374 -13.16 -21.57 67.06
CA GLU A 374 -14.24 -22.00 67.96
C GLU A 374 -14.32 -21.11 69.21
N ALA A 375 -13.18 -20.77 69.81
CA ALA A 375 -13.12 -19.87 70.97
C ALA A 375 -13.63 -18.45 70.64
N GLN A 376 -13.32 -17.94 69.44
CA GLN A 376 -13.78 -16.63 69.00
C GLN A 376 -15.28 -16.64 68.69
N GLU A 377 -15.80 -17.66 68.01
CA GLU A 377 -17.24 -17.83 67.77
C GLU A 377 -18.02 -17.98 69.07
N ALA A 378 -17.49 -18.72 70.05
CA ALA A 378 -18.06 -18.81 71.39
C ALA A 378 -18.08 -17.44 72.10
N SER A 379 -17.00 -16.65 72.00
CA SER A 379 -16.95 -15.31 72.59
C SER A 379 -17.91 -14.32 71.93
N ALA A 380 -18.09 -14.41 70.61
CA ALA A 380 -19.06 -13.59 69.87
C ALA A 380 -20.50 -13.99 70.18
N GLY A 381 -20.78 -15.28 70.42
CA GLY A 381 -22.08 -15.76 70.88
C GLY A 381 -22.49 -15.24 72.25
N ILE A 382 -21.52 -15.02 73.15
CA ILE A 382 -21.76 -14.49 74.51
C ILE A 382 -22.09 -12.98 74.48
N LEU A 383 -21.51 -12.21 73.55
CA LEU A 383 -21.73 -10.77 73.43
C LEU A 383 -23.04 -10.38 72.71
N ASN A 384 -23.78 -11.35 72.15
CA ASN A 384 -25.06 -11.13 71.45
C ASN A 384 -26.29 -11.47 72.32
N ILE A 385 -26.11 -11.69 73.63
CA ILE A 385 -27.19 -11.86 74.61
C ILE A 385 -27.17 -10.61 75.49
N ASP A 386 -27.76 -9.53 75.00
CA ASP A 386 -28.31 -8.40 75.77
C ASP A 386 -29.32 -7.63 74.91
#